data_AF-A0A257J7M8-F1
#
_entry.id   AF-A0A257J7M8-F1
#
_cell.length_a   1.000
_cell.length_b   1.000
_cell.length_c   1.000
_cell.angle_alpha   90.00
_cell.angle_beta   90.00
_cell.angle_gamma   90.00
#
_symmetry.space_group_name_H-M   'P 1'
#
loop_
_entity.id
_entity.type
_entity.pdbx_description
1 polymer ?
#
loop_
_entity_poly.entity_id
_entity_poly.type
_entity_poly.pdbx_seq_one_letter_code
_entity_poly.pdbx_strand_id
1 'polypeptide(L)'
;MAVPETSREEAIKSLDARAEALAARTTQPTPDYGSRAHGDGARLIGVLFGGAFVGIGFGAIVDSLIHTAPWAMIIGVLMGFAVSIWMAVRMAARMSAELASEWGPPKDLPIDDEDD
;
A
#
# COMPACT_ATOMS: atom_id res chain seq x y z
N MET A 1 -36.19 -39.90 -21.13
CA MET A 1 -35.11 -40.07 -22.13
C MET A 1 -33.79 -40.00 -21.39
N ALA A 2 -33.05 -41.11 -21.32
CA ALA A 2 -31.71 -41.11 -20.74
C ALA A 2 -30.77 -40.38 -21.71
N VAL A 3 -30.09 -39.35 -21.22
CA VAL A 3 -29.05 -38.64 -21.98
C VAL A 3 -27.89 -39.65 -22.15
N PRO A 4 -27.31 -39.82 -23.35
CA PRO A 4 -26.20 -40.76 -23.53
C PRO A 4 -25.03 -40.36 -22.61
N GLU A 5 -24.49 -41.32 -21.86
CA GLU A 5 -23.42 -41.11 -20.86
C GLU A 5 -22.21 -40.34 -21.43
N THR A 6 -21.92 -40.53 -22.73
CA THR A 6 -20.85 -39.81 -23.46
C THR A 6 -21.03 -38.29 -23.47
N SER A 7 -22.27 -37.79 -23.51
CA SER A 7 -22.56 -36.34 -23.50
C SER A 7 -22.34 -35.73 -22.12
N ARG A 8 -22.52 -36.50 -21.05
CA ARG A 8 -22.25 -36.06 -19.68
C ARG A 8 -20.74 -35.93 -19.43
N GLU A 9 -19.96 -36.89 -19.92
CA GLU A 9 -18.50 -36.85 -19.80
C GLU A 9 -17.87 -35.70 -20.59
N GLU A 10 -18.39 -35.41 -21.79
CA GLU A 10 -17.98 -34.22 -22.56
C GLU A 10 -18.34 -32.91 -21.83
N ALA A 11 -19.51 -32.85 -21.20
CA ALA A 11 -19.91 -31.70 -20.40
C ALA A 11 -18.98 -31.50 -19.19
N ILE A 12 -18.67 -32.56 -18.45
CA ILE A 12 -17.76 -32.51 -17.30
C ILE A 12 -16.36 -32.06 -17.73
N LYS A 13 -15.82 -32.62 -18.83
CA LYS A 13 -14.52 -32.23 -19.37
C LYS A 13 -14.48 -30.74 -19.78
N SER A 14 -15.57 -30.23 -20.34
CA SER A 14 -15.67 -28.82 -20.72
C SER A 14 -15.71 -27.89 -19.52
N LEU A 15 -16.30 -28.32 -18.40
CA LEU A 15 -16.35 -27.58 -17.15
C LEU A 15 -14.97 -27.55 -16.48
N ASP A 16 -14.26 -28.68 -16.43
CA ASP A 16 -12.89 -28.74 -15.90
C ASP A 16 -11.94 -27.85 -16.70
N ALA A 17 -12.02 -27.88 -18.03
CA ALA A 17 -11.19 -27.02 -18.88
C ALA A 17 -11.48 -25.52 -18.65
N ARG A 18 -12.74 -25.15 -18.42
CA ARG A 18 -13.14 -23.77 -18.08
C ARG A 18 -12.69 -23.40 -16.66
N ALA A 19 -12.78 -24.33 -15.71
CA ALA A 19 -12.32 -24.13 -14.34
C ALA A 19 -10.79 -23.97 -14.28
N GLU A 20 -10.04 -24.75 -15.05
CA GLU A 20 -8.58 -24.63 -15.16
C GLU A 20 -8.17 -23.32 -15.86
N ALA A 21 -8.87 -22.93 -16.93
CA ALA A 21 -8.66 -21.64 -17.58
C ALA A 21 -9.00 -20.46 -16.66
N LEU A 22 -10.04 -20.58 -15.83
CA LEU A 22 -10.40 -19.58 -14.84
C LEU A 22 -9.38 -19.57 -13.70
N ALA A 23 -8.95 -20.72 -13.20
CA ALA A 23 -7.92 -20.85 -12.17
C ALA A 23 -6.57 -20.31 -12.62
N ALA A 24 -6.18 -20.50 -13.89
CA ALA A 24 -4.97 -19.93 -14.46
C ALA A 24 -5.06 -18.40 -14.59
N ARG A 25 -6.26 -17.84 -14.82
CA ARG A 25 -6.50 -16.38 -14.87
C ARG A 25 -6.67 -15.75 -13.49
N THR A 26 -7.19 -16.50 -12.52
CA THR A 26 -7.45 -16.04 -11.13
C THR A 26 -6.34 -16.39 -10.16
N THR A 27 -5.38 -17.23 -10.54
CA THR A 27 -4.05 -17.30 -9.92
C THR A 27 -3.28 -16.03 -10.29
N GLN A 28 -3.81 -14.89 -9.87
CA GLN A 28 -2.96 -13.75 -9.59
C GLN A 28 -2.13 -14.14 -8.37
N PRO A 29 -0.81 -13.93 -8.36
CA PRO A 29 -0.03 -14.05 -7.14
C PRO A 29 -0.71 -13.15 -6.11
N THR A 30 -1.35 -13.76 -5.11
CA THR A 30 -1.97 -13.02 -4.02
C THR A 30 -0.85 -12.18 -3.43
N PRO A 31 -0.90 -10.84 -3.52
CA PRO A 31 0.14 -10.03 -2.94
C PRO A 31 0.12 -10.37 -1.46
N ASP A 32 1.24 -10.83 -0.92
CA ASP A 32 1.40 -11.12 0.50
C ASP A 32 1.33 -9.79 1.28
N TYR A 33 0.09 -9.33 1.46
CA TYR A 33 -0.29 -8.12 2.17
C TYR A 33 -0.10 -8.32 3.68
N GLY A 34 -0.22 -9.55 4.18
CA GLY A 34 -0.14 -9.86 5.61
C GLY A 34 1.24 -9.56 6.19
N SER A 35 2.32 -10.00 5.54
CA SER A 35 3.68 -9.80 6.05
C SER A 35 4.24 -8.39 5.76
N ARG A 36 3.88 -7.78 4.61
CA ARG A 36 4.35 -6.45 4.22
C ARG A 36 3.60 -5.30 4.89
N ALA A 37 2.28 -5.41 5.11
CA ALA A 37 1.49 -4.34 5.73
C ALA A 37 1.92 -4.05 7.19
N HIS A 38 2.39 -5.06 7.92
CA HIS A 38 2.92 -4.86 9.27
C HIS A 38 4.24 -4.06 9.27
N GLY A 39 5.13 -4.30 8.31
CA GLY A 39 6.39 -3.57 8.19
C GLY A 39 6.21 -2.11 7.77
N ASP A 40 5.34 -1.88 6.78
CA ASP A 40 5.10 -0.53 6.26
C ASP A 40 4.36 0.38 7.26
N GLY A 41 3.40 -0.18 8.00
CA GLY A 41 2.71 0.53 9.07
C GLY A 41 3.64 0.94 10.20
N ALA A 42 4.51 0.03 10.66
CA ALA A 42 5.49 0.33 11.71
C ALA A 42 6.50 1.40 11.29
N ARG A 43 6.89 1.42 10.01
CA ARG A 43 7.79 2.43 9.46
C ARG A 43 7.14 3.82 9.43
N LEU A 44 5.86 3.91 9.03
CA LEU A 44 5.10 5.17 9.06
C LEU A 44 5.00 5.72 10.48
N ILE A 45 4.66 4.86 11.45
CA ILE A 45 4.61 5.22 12.87
C ILE A 45 5.99 5.70 13.35
N GLY A 46 7.07 4.99 12.99
CA GLY A 46 8.44 5.36 13.34
C GLY A 46 8.86 6.72 12.79
N VAL A 47 8.48 7.07 11.55
CA VAL A 47 8.79 8.39 10.97
C VAL A 47 8.03 9.51 11.68
N LEU A 48 6.75 9.27 12.03
CA LEU A 48 5.94 10.24 12.75
C LEU A 48 6.51 10.52 14.14
N PHE A 49 6.79 9.47 14.93
CA PHE A 49 7.39 9.63 16.25
C PHE A 49 8.80 10.19 16.17
N GLY A 50 9.61 9.77 15.20
CA GLY A 50 10.95 10.29 14.98
C GLY A 50 10.96 11.81 14.77
N GLY A 51 10.07 12.34 13.91
CA GLY A 51 9.96 13.78 13.69
C GLY A 51 9.47 14.55 14.92
N ALA A 52 8.52 13.98 15.67
CA ALA A 52 8.03 14.58 16.92
C ALA A 52 9.13 14.64 17.99
N PHE A 53 9.86 13.54 18.23
CA PHE A 53 10.94 13.52 19.22
C PHE A 53 12.11 14.44 18.85
N VAL A 54 12.46 14.52 17.56
CA VAL A 54 13.47 15.47 17.08
C VAL A 54 13.01 16.92 17.30
N GLY A 55 11.75 17.24 16.98
CA GLY A 55 11.19 18.58 17.18
C GLY A 55 11.18 19.00 18.65
N ILE A 56 10.78 18.09 19.55
CA ILE A 56 10.80 18.33 21.01
C ILE A 56 12.23 18.51 21.51
N GLY A 57 13.15 17.60 21.16
CA GLY A 57 14.53 17.63 21.64
C GLY A 57 15.27 18.88 21.17
N PHE A 58 15.17 19.21 19.88
CA PHE A 58 15.79 20.41 19.32
C PHE A 58 15.19 21.69 19.91
N GLY A 59 13.86 21.77 19.98
CA GLY A 59 13.16 22.92 20.54
C GLY A 59 13.50 23.17 22.01
N ALA A 60 13.60 22.10 22.82
CA ALA A 60 14.00 22.20 24.22
C ALA A 60 15.43 22.72 24.41
N ILE A 61 16.37 22.27 23.56
CA ILE A 61 17.76 22.77 23.59
C ILE A 61 17.80 24.26 23.26
N VAL A 62 17.11 24.69 22.20
CA VAL A 62 17.06 26.11 21.80
C VAL A 62 16.42 26.97 22.88
N ASP A 63 15.30 26.52 23.44
CA ASP A 63 14.62 27.24 24.53
C ASP A 63 15.48 27.36 25.79
N SER A 64 16.32 26.36 26.10
CA SER A 64 17.25 26.40 27.23
C SER A 64 18.42 27.37 27.01
N LEU A 65 18.83 27.63 25.77
CA LEU A 65 19.96 28.50 25.46
C LEU A 65 19.56 29.97 25.38
N ILE A 66 18.36 30.24 24.86
CA ILE A 66 17.89 31.61 24.56
C ILE A 66 16.85 32.07 25.60
N HIS A 67 16.49 31.23 26.57
CA HIS A 67 15.41 31.46 27.55
C HIS A 67 14.07 31.87 26.90
N THR A 68 13.80 31.37 25.69
CA THR A 68 12.58 31.65 24.92
C THR A 68 11.43 30.70 25.24
N ALA A 69 11.60 29.84 26.25
CA ALA A 69 10.66 28.78 26.58
C ALA A 69 9.22 29.31 26.77
N PRO A 70 8.20 28.72 26.11
CA PRO A 70 8.23 27.49 25.29
C PRO A 70 8.17 27.73 23.76
N TRP A 71 8.54 28.92 23.26
CA TRP A 71 8.30 29.27 21.85
C TRP A 71 9.12 28.46 20.85
N ALA A 72 10.41 28.19 21.13
CA ALA A 72 11.22 27.39 20.22
C ALA A 72 10.79 25.92 20.24
N MET A 73 10.29 25.42 21.37
CA MET A 73 9.69 24.09 21.45
C MET A 73 8.43 23.97 20.59
N ILE A 74 7.52 24.95 20.64
CA ILE A 74 6.30 24.94 19.80
C ILE A 74 6.68 24.93 18.32
N ILE A 75 7.56 25.84 17.90
CA ILE A 75 8.02 25.91 16.50
C ILE A 75 8.77 24.64 16.10
N GLY A 76 9.63 24.12 16.97
CA GLY A 76 10.40 22.89 16.76
C GLY A 76 9.51 21.67 16.55
N VAL A 77 8.47 21.50 17.37
CA VAL A 77 7.50 20.40 17.23
C VAL A 77 6.72 20.51 15.92
N LEU A 78 6.22 21.71 15.58
CA LEU A 78 5.47 21.92 14.33
C LEU A 78 6.35 21.65 13.10
N MET A 79 7.58 22.13 13.11
CA MET A 79 8.56 21.87 12.04
C MET A 79 8.92 20.39 11.96
N GLY A 80 9.18 19.72 13.09
CA GLY A 80 9.47 18.29 13.14
C GLY A 80 8.33 17.44 12.59
N PHE A 81 7.08 17.80 12.92
CA PHE A 81 5.89 17.16 12.40
C PHE A 81 5.73 17.38 10.88
N ALA A 82 5.91 18.61 10.40
CA ALA A 82 5.86 18.91 8.96
C ALA A 82 6.91 18.10 8.16
N VAL A 83 8.14 18.02 8.69
CA VAL A 83 9.21 17.20 8.10
C VAL A 83 8.85 15.71 8.12
N SER A 84 8.22 15.20 9.18
CA SER A 84 7.78 13.80 9.26
C SER A 84 6.76 13.45 8.18
N ILE A 85 5.77 14.33 7.95
CA ILE A 85 4.76 14.15 6.90
C ILE A 85 5.43 14.21 5.54
N TRP A 86 6.28 15.20 5.31
CA TRP A 86 7.00 15.35 4.05
C TRP A 86 7.84 14.10 3.73
N MET A 87 8.51 13.53 4.73
CA MET A 87 9.28 12.30 4.59
C MET A 87 8.39 11.09 4.27
N ALA A 88 7.24 10.96 4.95
CA ALA A 88 6.26 9.90 4.67
C ALA A 88 5.73 9.98 3.23
N VAL A 89 5.30 11.17 2.79
CA VAL A 89 4.85 11.42 1.41
C VAL A 89 5.99 11.13 0.42
N ARG A 90 7.21 11.56 0.73
CA ARG A 90 8.38 11.32 -0.12
C ARG A 90 8.68 9.83 -0.29
N MET A 91 8.54 9.03 0.77
CA MET A 91 8.72 7.58 0.72
C MET A 91 7.62 6.92 -0.11
N ALA A 92 6.35 7.29 0.14
CA ALA A 92 5.22 6.77 -0.63
C ALA A 92 5.39 7.05 -2.13
N ALA A 93 5.77 8.28 -2.50
CA ALA A 93 6.02 8.66 -3.88
C ALA A 93 7.16 7.86 -4.55
N ARG A 94 8.19 7.45 -3.80
CA ARG A 94 9.26 6.59 -4.33
C ARG A 94 8.73 5.18 -4.63
N MET A 95 7.96 4.61 -3.71
CA MET A 95 7.37 3.28 -3.89
C MET A 95 6.40 3.26 -5.08
N SER A 96 5.57 4.30 -5.24
CA SER A 96 4.68 4.43 -6.39
C SER A 96 5.44 4.56 -7.72
N ALA A 97 6.56 5.28 -7.73
CA ALA A 97 7.39 5.42 -8.93
C ALA A 97 8.09 4.11 -9.31
N GLU A 98 8.57 3.34 -8.34
CA GLU A 98 9.15 2.01 -8.56
C GLU A 98 8.10 1.05 -9.13
N LEU A 99 6.90 1.00 -8.54
CA LEU A 99 5.80 0.15 -9.02
C LEU A 99 5.35 0.54 -10.44
N ALA A 100 5.26 1.84 -10.75
CA ALA A 100 4.91 2.30 -12.10
C ALA A 100 5.96 1.89 -13.15
N SER A 101 7.24 1.81 -12.75
CA SER A 101 8.33 1.37 -13.63
C SER A 101 8.35 -0.16 -13.86
N GLU A 102 7.91 -0.94 -12.87
CA GLU A 102 7.93 -2.40 -12.91
C GLU A 102 6.67 -2.99 -13.58
N TRP A 103 5.50 -2.41 -13.34
CA TRP A 103 4.20 -2.97 -13.77
C TRP A 103 3.57 -2.28 -14.99
N GLY A 104 4.17 -1.19 -15.50
CA GLY A 104 3.59 -0.37 -16.56
C GLY A 104 2.41 0.49 -16.06
N PRO A 105 1.89 1.43 -16.88
CA PRO A 105 0.76 2.27 -16.50
C PRO A 105 -0.44 1.40 -16.09
N PRO A 106 -1.21 1.79 -15.05
CA PRO A 106 -2.38 1.03 -14.59
C PRO A 106 -3.25 0.68 -15.80
N LYS A 107 -3.36 -0.61 -16.11
CA LYS A 107 -4.27 -1.07 -17.15
C LYS A 107 -5.66 -1.01 -16.53
N ASP A 108 -6.48 -0.11 -17.04
CA ASP A 108 -7.89 -0.03 -16.67
C ASP A 108 -8.49 -1.44 -16.82
N LEU A 109 -9.09 -1.93 -15.73
CA LEU A 109 -9.91 -3.14 -15.82
C LEU A 109 -11.02 -2.84 -16.83
N PRO A 110 -11.33 -3.75 -17.77
CA PRO A 110 -12.52 -3.59 -18.60
C PRO A 110 -13.70 -3.36 -17.67
N ILE A 111 -14.36 -2.21 -17.81
CA ILE A 111 -15.67 -2.02 -17.20
C ILE A 111 -16.56 -2.98 -17.98
N ASP A 112 -17.10 -3.97 -17.27
CA ASP A 112 -17.97 -4.98 -17.84
C ASP A 112 -19.28 -4.26 -18.20
N ASP A 113 -19.38 -3.78 -19.44
CA ASP A 113 -20.60 -3.23 -20.02
C ASP A 113 -21.57 -4.41 -20.36
N GLU A 114 -21.85 -5.29 -19.39
CA GLU A 114 -22.88 -6.33 -19.48
C GLU A 114 -24.21 -5.78 -18.92
N ASP A 115 -24.79 -4.81 -19.62
CA ASP A 115 -26.20 -4.43 -19.51
C ASP A 115 -26.76 -4.27 -20.95
N ASP A 116 -27.09 -5.39 -21.60
CA ASP A 116 -27.95 -5.47 -22.81
C ASP A 116 -28.83 -6.73 -22.76
#